data_AF-A0A7C4V396-F1
#
_entry.id   AF-A0A7C4V396-F1
#
_cell.length_a   1.000
_cell.length_b   1.000
_cell.length_c   1.000
_cell.angle_alpha   90.00
_cell.angle_beta   90.00
_cell.angle_gamma   90.00
#
_symmetry.space_group_name_H-M   'P 1'
#
loop_
_entity.id
_entity.type
_entity.pdbx_description
1 polymer ?
#
loop_
_entity_poly.entity_id
_entity_poly.type
_entity_poly.pdbx_seq_one_letter_code
_entity_poly.pdbx_strand_id
1 'polypeptide(L)'
;MSYLTEAKPQCYRALAVFEDRSERLIYLGRSSSQVRQGYVQAFFEVLDEEEQAQVTAVNLQRWNGAPDAGRWVMQSVLTLPTAKVAVAKSA
;
A
#
# COMPACT_ATOMS: atom_id res chain seq x y z
N MET A 1 -34.44 -7.49 0.40
CA MET A 1 -33.35 -6.52 0.15
C MET A 1 -32.23 -6.84 1.12
N SER A 2 -31.23 -7.62 0.70
CA SER A 2 -30.14 -8.07 1.58
C SER A 2 -29.06 -6.99 1.59
N TYR A 3 -29.00 -6.21 2.67
CA TYR A 3 -27.91 -5.27 2.89
C TYR A 3 -26.68 -6.06 3.32
N LEU A 4 -25.67 -6.15 2.45
CA LEU A 4 -24.36 -6.65 2.85
C LEU A 4 -23.78 -5.65 3.85
N THR A 5 -23.82 -6.00 5.14
CA THR A 5 -23.22 -5.24 6.24
C THR A 5 -21.71 -5.43 6.35
N GLU A 6 -21.13 -6.33 5.56
CA GLU A 6 -19.68 -6.57 5.54
C GLU A 6 -18.94 -5.47 4.78
N ALA A 7 -17.84 -5.01 5.37
CA ALA A 7 -16.91 -4.15 4.68
C ALA A 7 -16.40 -4.85 3.41
N LYS A 8 -16.38 -4.13 2.27
CA LYS A 8 -15.84 -4.65 1.02
C LYS A 8 -14.44 -5.22 1.25
N PRO A 9 -14.11 -6.40 0.67
CA PRO A 9 -12.83 -7.04 0.91
C PRO A 9 -11.68 -6.13 0.47
N GLN A 10 -10.65 -6.06 1.30
CA GLN A 10 -9.48 -5.21 1.05
C GLN A 10 -8.47 -5.93 0.15
N CYS A 11 -8.83 -6.03 -1.12
CA CYS A 11 -8.06 -6.82 -2.09
C CYS A 11 -6.87 -6.09 -2.71
N TYR A 12 -6.47 -4.90 -2.23
CA TYR A 12 -5.34 -4.15 -2.77
C TYR A 12 -4.38 -3.74 -1.66
N ARG A 13 -3.07 -3.86 -1.90
CA ARG A 13 -2.04 -3.44 -0.94
C ARG A 13 -0.89 -2.69 -1.58
N ALA A 14 -0.27 -1.79 -0.82
CA ALA A 14 1.03 -1.20 -1.11
C ALA A 14 2.09 -1.86 -0.24
N LEU A 15 3.20 -2.26 -0.86
CA LEU A 15 4.28 -3.01 -0.21
C LEU A 15 5.60 -2.32 -0.51
N ALA A 16 6.30 -1.83 0.52
CA ALA A 16 7.66 -1.33 0.36
C ALA A 16 8.63 -2.50 0.17
N VAL A 17 9.58 -2.33 -0.74
CA VAL A 17 10.67 -3.28 -1.01
C VAL A 17 11.98 -2.60 -0.65
N PHE A 18 12.75 -3.23 0.23
CA PHE A 18 14.03 -2.71 0.71
C PHE A 18 15.20 -3.23 -0.15
N GLU A 19 16.38 -2.65 0.02
CA GLU A 19 17.61 -3.07 -0.68
C GLU A 19 17.95 -4.55 -0.46
N ASP A 20 17.69 -5.08 0.74
CA ASP A 20 17.89 -6.49 1.10
C ASP A 20 16.79 -7.43 0.54
N ARG A 21 15.86 -6.87 -0.26
CA ARG A 21 14.66 -7.52 -0.81
C ARG A 21 13.63 -7.93 0.25
N SER A 22 13.79 -7.50 1.50
CA SER A 22 12.70 -7.61 2.46
C SER A 22 11.53 -6.75 2.01
N GLU A 23 10.34 -7.12 2.49
CA GLU A 23 9.09 -6.47 2.11
C GLU A 23 8.34 -6.02 3.36
N ARG A 24 7.76 -4.81 3.33
CA ARG A 24 6.89 -4.33 4.40
C ARG A 24 5.56 -3.82 3.87
N LEU A 25 4.48 -4.22 4.53
CA LEU A 25 3.15 -3.71 4.22
C LEU A 25 3.03 -2.25 4.66
N ILE A 26 2.69 -1.38 3.70
CA ILE A 26 2.49 0.06 3.94
C ILE A 26 1.01 0.40 4.07
N TYR A 27 0.19 -0.12 3.16
CA TYR A 27 -1.24 0.23 3.14
C TYR A 27 -2.07 -0.93 2.57
N LEU A 28 -3.26 -1.14 3.12
CA LEU A 28 -4.25 -2.12 2.67
C LEU A 28 -5.58 -1.43 2.39
N GLY A 29 -6.20 -1.70 1.25
CA GLY A 29 -7.40 -1.00 0.78
C GLY A 29 -8.27 -1.84 -0.13
N ARG A 30 -9.50 -1.37 -0.37
CA ARG A 30 -10.51 -2.06 -1.19
C ARG A 30 -10.38 -1.81 -2.69
N SER A 31 -9.58 -0.82 -3.09
CA SER A 31 -9.35 -0.47 -4.50
C SER A 31 -7.95 0.10 -4.70
N SER A 32 -7.45 0.04 -5.95
CA SER A 32 -6.18 0.66 -6.33
C SER A 32 -6.18 2.17 -6.08
N SER A 33 -7.31 2.84 -6.33
CA SER A 33 -7.47 4.29 -6.07
C SER A 33 -7.31 4.62 -4.58
N GLN A 34 -7.93 3.84 -3.69
CA GLN A 34 -7.80 4.03 -2.25
C GLN A 34 -6.34 3.84 -1.79
N VAL A 35 -5.67 2.79 -2.27
CA VAL A 35 -4.25 2.57 -1.95
C VAL A 35 -3.40 3.75 -2.43
N ARG A 36 -3.61 4.23 -3.66
CA ARG A 36 -2.86 5.39 -4.21
C ARG A 36 -3.10 6.69 -3.44
N GLN A 37 -4.26 6.86 -2.83
CA GLN A 37 -4.58 8.02 -1.99
C GLN A 37 -3.95 7.93 -0.60
N GLY A 38 -3.86 6.71 -0.02
CA GLY A 38 -3.43 6.52 1.37
C GLY A 38 -1.96 6.13 1.55
N TYR A 39 -1.32 5.51 0.56
CA TYR A 39 0.02 4.94 0.76
C TYR A 39 1.10 5.98 1.04
N VAL A 40 0.97 7.22 0.55
CA VAL A 40 1.98 8.26 0.76
C VAL A 40 2.05 8.64 2.23
N GLN A 41 0.91 8.90 2.86
CA GLN A 41 0.86 9.23 4.28
C GLN A 41 1.31 8.02 5.12
N ALA A 42 0.76 6.85 4.85
CA ALA A 42 1.11 5.64 5.57
C ALA A 42 2.60 5.27 5.44
N PHE A 43 3.26 5.61 4.32
CA PHE A 43 4.68 5.40 4.14
C PHE A 43 5.52 6.15 5.19
N PHE A 44 5.19 7.41 5.47
CA PHE A 44 5.89 8.22 6.48
C PHE A 44 5.46 7.90 7.91
N GLU A 45 4.28 7.33 8.13
CA GLU A 45 3.81 6.91 9.45
C GLU A 45 4.36 5.54 9.87
N VAL A 46 4.54 4.62 8.91
CA VAL A 46 4.94 3.23 9.17
C VAL A 46 6.46 3.02 9.14
N LEU A 47 7.18 3.82 8.36
CA LEU A 47 8.64 3.72 8.22
C LEU A 47 9.32 4.89 8.92
N ASP A 48 10.39 4.61 9.65
CA ASP A 48 11.30 5.65 10.13
C ASP A 48 12.20 6.20 9.01
N GLU A 49 12.98 7.25 9.30
CA GLU A 49 13.83 7.90 8.29
C GLU A 49 14.93 6.97 7.73
N GLU A 50 15.47 6.06 8.53
CA GLU A 50 16.50 5.11 8.12
C GLU A 50 15.91 4.05 7.18
N GLU A 51 14.73 3.54 7.50
CA GLU A 51 13.98 2.57 6.70
C GLU A 51 13.51 3.20 5.38
N GLN A 52 13.02 4.43 5.40
CA GLN A 52 12.62 5.17 4.21
C GLN A 52 13.76 5.28 3.20
N ALA A 53 14.99 5.53 3.67
CA ALA A 53 16.17 5.65 2.82
C ALA A 53 16.55 4.33 2.13
N GLN A 54 16.19 3.19 2.73
CA GLN A 54 16.48 1.86 2.20
C GLN A 54 15.38 1.33 1.26
N VAL A 55 14.25 2.03 1.10
CA VAL A 55 13.18 1.61 0.19
C VAL A 55 13.58 1.86 -1.26
N THR A 56 13.59 0.80 -2.06
CA THR A 56 13.92 0.84 -3.49
C THR A 56 12.67 0.90 -4.38
N ALA A 57 11.53 0.39 -3.91
CA ALA A 57 10.26 0.43 -4.64
C ALA A 57 9.06 0.31 -3.70
N VAL A 58 7.90 0.80 -4.14
CA VAL A 58 6.61 0.46 -3.52
C VAL A 58 5.74 -0.27 -4.55
N ASN A 59 5.44 -1.54 -4.30
CA ASN A 59 4.64 -2.39 -5.18
C ASN A 59 3.16 -2.29 -4.84
N LEU A 60 2.33 -1.94 -5.83
CA LEU A 60 0.88 -2.13 -5.76
C LEU A 60 0.56 -3.57 -6.14
N GLN A 61 -0.07 -4.30 -5.24
CA GLN A 61 -0.51 -5.68 -5.46
C GLN A 61 -2.02 -5.81 -5.26
N ARG A 62 -2.61 -6.78 -5.94
CA ARG A 62 -4.03 -7.13 -5.83
C ARG A 62 -4.17 -8.60 -5.46
N TRP A 63 -5.04 -8.91 -4.52
CA TRP A 63 -5.45 -10.28 -4.24
C TRP A 63 -6.25 -10.83 -5.42
N ASN A 64 -5.81 -11.96 -5.94
CA ASN A 64 -6.45 -12.65 -7.05
C ASN A 64 -6.74 -14.10 -6.65
N GLY A 65 -8.01 -14.50 -6.73
CA GLY A 65 -8.48 -15.83 -6.34
C GLY A 65 -9.50 -15.77 -5.20
N ALA A 66 -9.82 -16.94 -4.64
CA ALA A 66 -10.71 -17.07 -3.50
C ALA A 66 -10.11 -16.39 -2.25
N PRO A 67 -10.93 -15.99 -1.25
CA PRO A 67 -10.43 -15.35 -0.03
C PRO A 67 -9.40 -16.19 0.75
N ASP A 68 -9.51 -17.52 0.70
CA ASP A 68 -8.69 -18.49 1.42
C ASP A 68 -7.56 -19.13 0.60
N ALA A 69 -7.69 -19.13 -0.73
CA ALA A 69 -6.75 -19.80 -1.64
C ALA A 69 -6.18 -18.90 -2.75
N GLY A 70 -6.34 -17.59 -2.62
CA GLY A 70 -5.80 -16.63 -3.58
C GLY A 70 -4.30 -16.33 -3.40
N ARG A 71 -3.83 -15.38 -4.19
CA ARG A 71 -2.46 -14.86 -4.10
C ARG A 71 -2.41 -13.37 -4.38
N TRP A 72 -1.42 -12.70 -3.82
CA TRP A 72 -1.10 -11.32 -4.18
C TRP A 72 -0.38 -11.27 -5.52
N VAL A 73 -0.92 -10.50 -6.47
CA VAL A 73 -0.37 -10.33 -7.82
C VAL A 73 0.04 -8.88 -8.02
N MET A 74 1.29 -8.65 -8.43
CA MET A 74 1.80 -7.32 -8.77
C MET A 74 1.00 -6.68 -9.89
N GLN A 75 0.61 -5.43 -9.68
CA GLN A 75 -0.13 -4.63 -10.66
C GLN A 75 0.77 -3.56 -11.28
N SER A 76 1.51 -2.81 -10.44
CA SER A 76 2.39 -1.72 -10.87
C SER A 76 3.33 -1.31 -9.74
N VAL A 77 4.43 -0.64 -10.08
CA VAL A 77 5.25 0.10 -9.11
C VAL A 77 4.64 1.50 -8.89
N LEU A 78 4.54 1.94 -7.63
CA LEU A 78 4.10 3.27 -7.23
C LEU A 78 5.31 4.21 -7.12
N THR A 79 5.05 5.51 -7.31
CA THR A 79 6.07 6.54 -7.12
C THR A 79 6.55 6.53 -5.67
N LEU A 80 7.87 6.55 -5.46
CA LEU A 80 8.42 6.67 -4.12
C LEU A 80 8.07 8.03 -3.51
N PRO A 81 7.44 8.08 -2.33
CA PRO A 81 7.25 9.33 -1.61
C PRO A 81 8.59 9.99 -1.32
N THR A 82 8.68 11.30 -1.58
CA THR A 82 9.83 12.12 -1.16
C THR A 82 9.36 13.11 -0.10
N ALA A 83 10.24 13.52 0.82
CA ALA A 83 9.90 14.39 1.95
C ALA A 83 9.14 15.68 1.55
N LYS A 84 9.27 16.15 0.31
CA LYS A 84 8.51 17.31 -0.22
C LYS A 84 7.01 17.06 -0.39
N VAL A 85 6.58 15.79 -0.51
CA VAL A 85 5.18 15.41 -0.75
C VAL A 85 4.38 15.29 0.55
N ALA A 86 5.05 15.08 1.70
CA ALA A 86 4.41 14.91 3.01
C ALA A 86 3.76 16.19 3.57
N VAL A 87 4.10 17.38 3.03
CA VAL A 87 3.70 18.69 3.60
C VAL A 87 2.41 19.26 2.97
N ALA A 88 1.71 18.52 2.11
CA ALA A 88 0.45 18.98 1.52
C ALA A 88 -0.77 18.69 2.42
N LYS A 89 -0.91 19.52 3.47
CA LYS A 89 -2.14 19.94 4.18
C LYS A 89 -3.03 18.90 4.89
N SER A 90 -3.02 19.00 6.22
CA SER A 90 -4.24 18.97 7.05
C SER A 90 -4.35 20.34 7.75
N ALA A 91 -5.10 21.26 7.14
CA ALA A 91 -5.50 22.54 7.70
C ALA A 91 -7.04 22.57 7.81
#